data_AF-A0A7J2IWC3-F1
#
_entry.id   AF-A0A7J2IWC3-F1
#
_cell.length_a   1.000
_cell.length_b   1.000
_cell.length_c   1.000
_cell.angle_alpha   90.00
_cell.angle_beta   90.00
_cell.angle_gamma   90.00
#
_symmetry.space_group_name_H-M   'P 1'
#
loop_
_entity.id
_entity.type
_entity.pdbx_description
1 polymer ?
#
loop_
_entity_poly.entity_id
_entity_poly.type
_entity_poly.pdbx_seq_one_letter_code
_entity_poly.pdbx_strand_id
1 'polypeptide(L)'
;ETWVKSPPLRGASILLAAECVEKLYPDLFKDLSRGREAFTCCPETENPTMLMGKLASIITCSRPREIVVVSIEGSPHCLLLHMAINEALFVAKERQVQVKHYVVLDGQLIEVSEEAARVARYLHLVQKAIEKCPELLEELKKHSLEHKWAVGQ
;
A
#
# COMPACT_ATOMS: atom_id res chain seq x y z
N GLU A 1 12.06 12.92 -1.24
CA GLU A 1 12.08 13.34 0.18
C GLU A 1 11.40 14.69 0.36
N THR A 2 10.62 14.91 1.43
CA THR A 2 10.03 16.24 1.75
C THR A 2 9.99 16.49 3.25
N TRP A 3 9.86 17.76 3.64
CA TRP A 3 9.59 18.20 5.01
C TRP A 3 8.10 18.07 5.34
N VAL A 4 7.79 17.48 6.50
CA VAL A 4 6.43 17.09 6.89
C VAL A 4 5.44 18.24 7.08
N LYS A 5 5.92 19.49 7.13
CA LYS A 5 5.12 20.73 7.24
C LYS A 5 5.15 21.57 5.95
N SER A 6 5.71 21.03 4.86
CA SER A 6 5.85 21.77 3.62
C SER A 6 4.49 22.30 3.13
N PRO A 7 4.39 23.55 2.65
CA PRO A 7 3.11 24.13 2.23
C PRO A 7 2.29 23.30 1.25
N PRO A 8 2.90 22.61 0.25
CA PRO A 8 2.16 21.77 -0.69
C PRO A 8 1.39 20.61 -0.05
N LEU A 9 1.81 20.13 1.13
CA LEU A 9 1.14 19.01 1.82
C LEU A 9 -0.14 19.42 2.55
N ARG A 10 -0.37 20.71 2.81
CA ARG A 10 -1.51 21.17 3.62
C ARG A 10 -2.83 20.94 2.90
N GLY A 11 -3.67 20.04 3.42
CA GLY A 11 -4.95 19.69 2.78
C GLY A 11 -4.81 19.03 1.40
N ALA A 12 -3.62 18.49 1.08
CA ALA A 12 -3.32 17.89 -0.21
C ALA A 12 -4.02 16.55 -0.43
N SER A 13 -4.14 16.14 -1.69
CA SER A 13 -4.27 14.72 -2.05
C SER A 13 -2.86 14.14 -2.16
N ILE A 14 -2.57 13.06 -1.45
CA ILE A 14 -1.26 12.41 -1.47
C ILE A 14 -1.36 11.09 -2.25
N LEU A 15 -0.36 10.80 -3.08
CA LEU A 15 -0.08 9.45 -3.58
C LEU A 15 1.14 8.90 -2.84
N LEU A 16 1.00 7.73 -2.22
CA LEU A 16 2.08 6.93 -1.66
C LEU A 16 2.23 5.67 -2.52
N ALA A 17 3.20 5.64 -3.42
CA ALA A 17 3.42 4.53 -4.33
C ALA A 17 4.66 3.71 -3.97
N ALA A 18 4.62 2.41 -4.21
CA ALA A 18 5.85 1.62 -4.24
C ALA A 18 6.71 2.10 -5.42
N GLU A 19 8.02 2.23 -5.23
CA GLU A 19 8.95 2.57 -6.33
C GLU A 19 8.81 1.61 -7.52
N CYS A 20 8.50 0.34 -7.27
CA CYS A 20 8.28 -0.64 -8.32
C CYS A 20 7.09 -0.27 -9.24
N VAL A 21 6.07 0.45 -8.74
CA VAL A 21 4.95 0.92 -9.57
C VAL A 21 5.44 1.99 -10.54
N GLU A 22 6.22 2.97 -10.07
CA GLU A 22 6.83 4.00 -10.93
C GLU A 22 7.76 3.39 -11.99
N LYS A 23 8.57 2.40 -11.59
CA LYS A 23 9.56 1.75 -12.46
C LYS A 23 8.95 0.82 -13.50
N LEU A 24 7.98 -0.02 -13.10
CA LEU A 24 7.40 -1.06 -13.97
C LEU A 24 6.20 -0.55 -14.78
N TYR A 25 5.43 0.38 -14.22
CA TYR A 25 4.20 0.89 -14.81
C TYR A 25 4.16 2.44 -14.79
N PRO A 26 5.11 3.10 -15.49
CA PRO A 26 5.30 4.56 -15.42
C PRO A 26 4.06 5.36 -15.87
N ASP A 27 3.31 4.87 -16.86
CA ASP A 27 2.08 5.52 -17.32
C ASP A 27 0.98 5.48 -16.25
N LEU A 28 0.83 4.33 -15.58
CA LEU A 28 -0.11 4.18 -14.46
C LEU A 28 0.28 5.09 -13.30
N PHE A 29 1.57 5.12 -12.94
CA PHE A 29 2.07 6.02 -11.90
C PHE A 29 1.81 7.49 -12.24
N LYS A 30 2.06 7.89 -13.50
CA LYS A 30 1.81 9.25 -13.98
C LYS A 30 0.34 9.60 -13.84
N ASP A 31 -0.58 8.70 -14.21
CA ASP A 31 -2.02 8.92 -14.10
C ASP A 31 -2.48 9.03 -12.65
N LEU A 32 -1.99 8.16 -11.77
CA LEU A 32 -2.26 8.23 -10.33
C LEU A 32 -1.72 9.51 -9.68
N SER A 33 -0.58 10.02 -10.17
CA SER A 33 0.06 11.22 -9.65
C SER A 33 -0.63 12.52 -10.07
N ARG A 34 -1.51 12.50 -11.08
CA ARG A 34 -2.17 13.73 -11.55
C ARG A 34 -3.00 14.36 -10.44
N GLY A 35 -2.66 15.60 -10.10
CA GLY A 35 -3.35 16.37 -9.06
C GLY A 35 -3.03 15.92 -7.63
N ARG A 36 -1.98 15.11 -7.43
CA ARG A 36 -1.55 14.62 -6.11
C ARG A 36 -0.09 14.97 -5.84
N GLU A 37 0.23 15.19 -4.58
CA GLU A 37 1.60 15.18 -4.09
C GLU A 37 2.08 13.72 -4.04
N ALA A 38 2.91 13.32 -4.99
CA ALA A 38 3.36 11.94 -5.15
C ALA A 38 4.67 11.67 -4.40
N PHE A 39 4.65 10.61 -3.60
CA PHE A 39 5.81 10.05 -2.92
C PHE A 39 5.97 8.59 -3.31
N THR A 40 7.22 8.22 -3.59
CA THR A 40 7.61 6.83 -3.76
C THR A 40 8.38 6.34 -2.54
N CYS A 41 8.26 5.04 -2.26
CA CYS A 41 9.01 4.38 -1.21
C CYS A 41 9.33 2.93 -1.62
N CYS A 42 10.54 2.48 -1.32
CA CYS A 42 10.92 1.08 -1.42
C CYS A 42 11.15 0.51 -0.01
N PRO A 43 10.20 -0.25 0.56
CA PRO A 43 10.35 -0.83 1.91
C PRO A 43 11.49 -1.85 2.07
N GLU A 44 12.10 -2.28 0.97
CA GLU A 44 13.29 -3.14 0.97
C GLU A 44 14.56 -2.35 1.30
N THR A 45 14.69 -1.14 0.76
CA THR A 45 15.87 -0.28 0.95
C THR A 45 15.67 0.75 2.06
N GLU A 46 14.43 1.12 2.34
CA GLU A 46 14.05 2.07 3.38
C GLU A 46 13.52 1.36 4.62
N ASN A 47 13.78 1.91 5.80
CA ASN A 47 13.24 1.36 7.04
C ASN A 47 11.71 1.62 7.12
N PRO A 48 10.85 0.58 7.11
CA PRO A 48 9.40 0.77 7.11
C PRO A 48 8.87 1.49 8.36
N THR A 49 9.55 1.36 9.50
CA THR A 49 9.19 2.07 10.75
C THR A 49 9.47 3.58 10.62
N MET A 50 10.53 3.97 9.90
CA MET A 50 10.80 5.38 9.61
C MET A 50 9.74 5.98 8.69
N LEU A 51 9.28 5.22 7.69
CA LEU A 51 8.16 5.61 6.85
C LEU A 51 6.90 5.86 7.68
N MET A 52 6.54 4.94 8.59
CA MET A 52 5.39 5.09 9.50
C MET A 52 5.47 6.39 10.31
N GLY A 53 6.61 6.66 10.95
CA GLY A 53 6.81 7.88 11.75
C GLY A 53 6.70 9.16 10.92
N LYS A 54 7.23 9.14 9.68
CA LYS A 54 7.12 10.25 8.75
C LYS A 54 5.69 10.48 8.29
N LEU A 55 4.95 9.43 7.94
CA LEU A 55 3.55 9.50 7.57
C LEU A 55 2.69 10.03 8.73
N ALA A 56 2.89 9.53 9.95
CA ALA A 56 2.16 10.01 11.13
C ALA A 56 2.42 11.51 11.37
N SER A 57 3.67 11.94 11.15
CA SER A 57 4.05 13.35 11.24
C SER A 57 3.39 14.20 10.15
N ILE A 58 3.32 13.71 8.90
CA ILE A 58 2.63 14.39 7.79
C ILE A 58 1.14 14.52 8.10
N ILE A 59 0.49 13.44 8.52
CA ILE A 59 -0.93 13.41 8.89
C ILE A 59 -1.22 14.46 9.97
N THR A 60 -0.44 14.44 11.05
CA THR A 60 -0.62 15.36 12.19
C THR A 60 -0.37 16.82 11.81
N CYS A 61 0.71 17.08 11.06
CA CYS A 61 1.16 18.45 10.79
C CYS A 61 0.43 19.11 9.61
N SER A 62 0.15 18.34 8.57
CA SER A 62 -0.32 18.87 7.28
C SER A 62 -1.77 18.52 6.98
N ARG A 63 -2.37 17.56 7.70
CA ARG A 63 -3.79 17.19 7.58
C ARG A 63 -4.20 17.03 6.11
N PRO A 64 -3.60 16.07 5.38
CA PRO A 64 -3.97 15.82 3.99
C PRO A 64 -5.46 15.46 3.91
N ARG A 65 -6.10 15.76 2.78
CA ARG A 65 -7.51 15.43 2.56
C ARG A 65 -7.69 13.94 2.26
N GLU A 66 -6.84 13.40 1.40
CA GLU A 66 -6.84 11.99 1.02
C GLU A 66 -5.42 11.45 0.91
N ILE A 67 -5.28 10.15 1.10
CA ILE A 67 -4.04 9.40 0.83
C ILE A 67 -4.41 8.18 -0.02
N VAL A 68 -3.85 8.13 -1.23
CA VAL A 68 -3.93 6.96 -2.09
C VAL A 68 -2.65 6.17 -1.91
N VAL A 69 -2.75 4.91 -1.50
CA VAL A 69 -1.60 4.00 -1.40
C VAL A 69 -1.65 2.96 -2.51
N VAL A 70 -0.55 2.80 -3.26
CA VAL A 70 -0.45 1.83 -4.36
C VAL A 70 0.81 0.99 -4.22
N SER A 71 0.67 -0.33 -4.32
CA SER A 71 1.78 -1.29 -4.24
C SER A 71 1.78 -2.27 -5.41
N ILE A 72 2.86 -3.02 -5.58
CA ILE A 72 2.87 -4.20 -6.48
C ILE A 72 2.26 -5.38 -5.73
N GLU A 73 1.26 -6.03 -6.33
CA GLU A 73 0.65 -7.24 -5.78
C GLU A 73 1.66 -8.40 -5.73
N GLY A 74 1.59 -9.22 -4.69
CA GLY A 74 2.48 -10.37 -4.48
C GLY A 74 3.89 -10.03 -3.98
N SER A 75 4.29 -8.75 -3.91
CA SER A 75 5.57 -8.36 -3.32
C SER A 75 5.48 -8.29 -1.78
N PRO A 76 6.29 -9.07 -1.04
CA PRO A 76 6.21 -9.09 0.42
C PRO A 76 6.65 -7.76 1.06
N HIS A 77 7.48 -6.98 0.37
CA HIS A 77 7.97 -5.68 0.84
C HIS A 77 7.01 -4.55 0.45
N CYS A 78 6.48 -4.50 -0.79
CA CYS A 78 5.58 -3.42 -1.20
C CYS A 78 4.27 -3.41 -0.39
N LEU A 79 3.81 -4.59 0.05
CA LEU A 79 2.66 -4.73 0.93
C LEU A 79 2.78 -3.87 2.21
N LEU A 80 4.00 -3.67 2.72
CA LEU A 80 4.25 -2.92 3.95
C LEU A 80 3.80 -1.44 3.87
N LEU A 81 3.65 -0.87 2.67
CA LEU A 81 3.15 0.51 2.52
C LEU A 81 1.72 0.65 3.06
N HIS A 82 0.87 -0.33 2.80
CA HIS A 82 -0.51 -0.34 3.29
C HIS A 82 -0.56 -0.44 4.82
N MET A 83 0.36 -1.20 5.40
CA MET A 83 0.47 -1.39 6.84
C MET A 83 1.02 -0.12 7.49
N ALA A 84 1.98 0.52 6.82
CA ALA A 84 2.60 1.74 7.31
C ALA A 84 1.61 2.90 7.41
N ILE A 85 0.73 3.06 6.40
CA ILE A 85 -0.30 4.11 6.47
C ILE A 85 -1.35 3.83 7.55
N ASN A 86 -1.78 2.58 7.71
CA ASN A 86 -2.75 2.19 8.73
C ASN A 86 -2.20 2.44 10.14
N GLU A 87 -0.94 2.07 10.40
CA GLU A 87 -0.28 2.33 11.67
C GLU A 87 -0.08 3.84 11.90
N ALA A 88 0.28 4.59 10.86
CA ALA A 88 0.47 6.04 10.94
C ALA A 88 -0.82 6.78 11.32
N LEU A 89 -1.98 6.39 10.74
CA LEU A 89 -3.28 6.92 11.13
C LEU A 89 -3.60 6.60 12.60
N PHE A 90 -3.36 5.36 13.02
CA PHE A 90 -3.59 4.92 14.41
C PHE A 90 -2.73 5.69 15.42
N VAL A 91 -1.45 5.91 15.11
CA VAL A 91 -0.50 6.67 15.93
C VAL A 91 -0.91 8.15 15.98
N ALA A 92 -1.26 8.74 14.83
CA ALA A 92 -1.72 10.13 14.72
C ALA A 92 -3.11 10.36 15.32
N LYS A 93 -3.84 9.30 15.70
CA LYS A 93 -5.23 9.33 16.15
C LYS A 93 -6.17 9.98 15.14
N GLU A 94 -5.88 9.76 13.85
CA GLU A 94 -6.63 10.31 12.73
C GLU A 94 -7.70 9.33 12.24
N ARG A 95 -8.90 9.84 11.95
CA ARG A 95 -10.07 9.07 11.49
C ARG A 95 -10.79 9.68 10.28
N GLN A 96 -10.49 10.93 9.95
CA GLN A 96 -11.17 11.72 8.93
C GLN A 96 -10.44 11.69 7.59
N VAL A 97 -9.13 11.45 7.59
CA VAL A 97 -8.36 11.33 6.35
C VAL A 97 -8.86 10.12 5.57
N GLN A 98 -9.32 10.36 4.34
CA GLN A 98 -9.75 9.30 3.45
C GLN A 98 -8.54 8.54 2.92
N VAL A 99 -8.49 7.22 3.10
CA VAL A 99 -7.44 6.38 2.52
C VAL A 99 -8.01 5.39 1.53
N LYS A 100 -7.37 5.32 0.35
CA LYS A 100 -7.71 4.35 -0.69
C LYS A 100 -6.53 3.43 -0.93
N HIS A 101 -6.77 2.12 -0.93
CA HIS A 101 -5.75 1.12 -1.13
C HIS A 101 -5.87 0.49 -2.51
N TYR A 102 -4.78 0.50 -3.25
CA TYR A 102 -4.68 -0.14 -4.55
C TYR A 102 -3.46 -1.06 -4.61
N VAL A 103 -3.60 -2.12 -5.40
CA VAL A 103 -2.50 -3.01 -5.77
C VAL A 103 -2.43 -3.07 -7.30
N VAL A 104 -1.23 -3.28 -7.83
CA VAL A 104 -1.01 -3.49 -9.26
C VAL A 104 -0.67 -4.95 -9.50
N LEU A 105 -1.57 -5.65 -10.20
CA LEU A 105 -1.41 -7.04 -10.61
C LEU A 105 -1.39 -7.09 -12.14
N ASP A 106 -0.30 -7.57 -12.74
CA ASP A 106 -0.13 -7.67 -14.20
C ASP A 106 -0.49 -6.37 -14.96
N GLY A 107 -0.09 -5.23 -14.39
CA GLY A 107 -0.35 -3.89 -14.94
C GLY A 107 -1.78 -3.37 -14.72
N GLN A 108 -2.65 -4.14 -14.07
CA GLN A 108 -4.00 -3.73 -13.73
C GLN A 108 -4.06 -3.16 -12.32
N LEU A 109 -4.70 -2.01 -12.18
CA LEU A 109 -4.96 -1.39 -10.88
C LEU A 109 -6.22 -2.00 -10.25
N ILE A 110 -6.05 -2.61 -9.08
CA ILE A 110 -7.14 -3.26 -8.34
C ILE A 110 -7.34 -2.51 -7.02
N GLU A 111 -8.56 -2.08 -6.74
CA GLU A 111 -8.92 -1.51 -5.44
C GLU A 111 -9.07 -2.62 -4.41
N VAL A 112 -8.46 -2.44 -3.25
CA VAL A 112 -8.61 -3.35 -2.10
C VAL A 112 -9.11 -2.57 -0.89
N SER A 113 -9.88 -3.23 -0.03
CA SER A 113 -10.32 -2.61 1.23
C SER A 113 -9.15 -2.38 2.19
N GLU A 114 -9.28 -1.42 3.09
CA GLU A 114 -8.33 -1.24 4.20
C GLU A 114 -8.27 -2.49 5.09
N GLU A 115 -9.39 -3.19 5.22
CA GLU A 115 -9.59 -4.42 5.96
C GLU A 115 -8.77 -5.56 5.39
N ALA A 116 -8.60 -5.63 4.06
CA ALA A 116 -7.72 -6.61 3.43
C ALA A 116 -6.27 -6.41 3.91
N ALA A 117 -5.78 -5.16 3.92
CA ALA A 117 -4.44 -4.85 4.44
C ALA A 117 -4.30 -5.16 5.94
N ARG A 118 -5.36 -4.94 6.73
CA ARG A 118 -5.37 -5.30 8.15
C ARG A 118 -5.35 -6.81 8.35
N VAL A 119 -6.23 -7.55 7.65
CA VAL A 119 -6.36 -9.02 7.73
C VAL A 119 -5.10 -9.73 7.26
N ALA A 120 -4.39 -9.21 6.27
CA ALA A 120 -3.12 -9.76 5.80
C ALA A 120 -2.07 -9.91 6.93
N ARG A 121 -2.14 -9.11 8.01
CA ARG A 121 -1.28 -9.27 9.20
C ARG A 121 -1.73 -10.37 10.17
N TYR A 122 -2.95 -10.86 10.04
CA TYR A 122 -3.55 -11.86 10.91
C TYR A 122 -3.70 -13.19 10.15
N LEU A 123 -2.61 -13.95 10.04
CA LEU A 123 -2.58 -15.20 9.28
C LEU A 123 -3.65 -16.20 9.71
N HIS A 124 -4.07 -16.23 10.99
CA HIS A 124 -5.17 -17.08 11.45
C HIS A 124 -6.54 -16.70 10.87
N LEU A 125 -6.76 -15.44 10.47
CA LEU A 125 -7.96 -15.00 9.76
C LEU A 125 -7.83 -15.28 8.27
N VAL A 126 -6.65 -15.09 7.69
CA VAL A 126 -6.36 -15.49 6.31
C VAL A 126 -6.60 -16.99 6.13
N GLN A 127 -6.14 -17.82 7.07
CA GLN A 127 -6.40 -19.25 7.11
C GLN A 127 -7.89 -19.57 7.10
N LYS A 128 -8.69 -18.89 7.94
CA LYS A 128 -10.16 -19.04 7.95
C LYS A 128 -10.79 -18.65 6.61
N ALA A 129 -10.23 -17.67 5.90
CA ALA A 129 -10.71 -17.29 4.57
C ALA A 129 -10.38 -18.38 3.55
N ILE A 130 -9.17 -18.95 3.56
CA ILE A 130 -8.75 -20.05 2.69
C ILE A 130 -9.63 -21.29 2.92
N GLU A 131 -9.94 -21.64 4.16
CA GLU A 131 -10.82 -22.78 4.49
C GLU A 131 -12.24 -22.61 3.96
N LYS A 132 -12.74 -21.36 3.90
CA LYS A 132 -14.07 -21.03 3.38
C LYS A 132 -14.10 -20.90 1.86
N CYS A 133 -12.99 -20.49 1.25
CA CYS A 133 -12.84 -20.20 -0.17
C CYS A 133 -11.55 -20.86 -0.70
N PRO A 134 -11.49 -22.21 -0.80
CA PRO A 134 -10.29 -22.91 -1.25
C PRO A 134 -9.89 -22.57 -2.69
N GLU A 135 -10.83 -22.07 -3.51
CA GLU A 135 -10.58 -21.59 -4.87
C GLU A 135 -9.59 -20.43 -4.95
N LEU A 136 -9.36 -19.70 -3.85
CA LEU A 136 -8.34 -18.67 -3.76
C LEU A 136 -6.93 -19.23 -3.98
N LEU A 137 -6.69 -20.51 -3.68
CA LEU A 137 -5.40 -21.15 -3.95
C LEU A 137 -5.18 -21.38 -5.45
N GLU A 138 -6.23 -21.70 -6.20
CA GLU A 138 -6.14 -21.81 -7.66
C GLU A 138 -5.92 -20.44 -8.32
N GLU A 139 -6.46 -19.37 -7.74
CA GLU A 139 -6.16 -18.00 -8.19
C GLU A 139 -4.72 -17.61 -7.84
N LEU A 140 -4.27 -17.84 -6.59
CA LEU A 140 -2.91 -17.59 -6.15
C LEU A 140 -1.89 -18.29 -7.07
N LYS A 141 -2.20 -19.54 -7.45
CA LYS A 141 -1.40 -20.34 -8.35
C LYS A 141 -1.25 -19.75 -9.74
N LYS A 142 -2.15 -18.91 -10.24
CA LYS A 142 -1.96 -18.25 -11.55
C LYS A 142 -0.79 -17.26 -11.49
N HIS A 143 -0.69 -16.54 -10.38
CA HIS A 143 0.17 -15.37 -10.22
C HIS A 143 1.47 -15.63 -9.45
N SER A 144 1.46 -16.48 -8.42
CA SER A 144 2.61 -16.71 -7.55
C SER A 144 3.54 -17.82 -8.06
N LEU A 145 4.77 -17.46 -8.43
CA LEU A 145 5.82 -18.41 -8.79
C LEU A 145 6.27 -19.27 -7.60
N GLU A 146 6.35 -18.66 -6.41
CA GLU A 146 6.71 -19.38 -5.18
C GLU A 146 5.65 -20.44 -4.85
N HIS A 147 4.37 -20.11 -5.00
CA HIS A 147 3.31 -21.07 -4.75
C HIS A 147 3.32 -22.22 -5.75
N LYS A 148 3.53 -21.94 -7.06
CA LYS A 148 3.69 -22.98 -8.09
C LYS A 148 4.80 -23.96 -7.72
N TRP A 149 5.98 -23.43 -7.36
CA TRP A 149 7.11 -24.23 -6.91
C TRP A 149 6.76 -25.07 -5.67
N ALA A 150 6.09 -24.49 -4.68
CA ALA A 150 5.71 -25.17 -3.44
C ALA A 150 4.75 -26.35 -3.67
N VAL A 151 3.92 -26.30 -4.71
CA VAL A 151 2.98 -27.38 -5.08
C VAL A 151 3.49 -28.30 -6.20
N GLY A 152 4.77 -28.16 -6.60
CA GLY A 152 5.42 -29.03 -7.57
C GLY A 152 5.06 -28.75 -9.04
N GLN A 153 4.79 -27.49 -9.39
CA GLN A 153 4.55 -27.03 -10.76
C GLN A 153 5.63 -26.09 -11.28
#